data_AF-A0A831KCW4-F1
#
_entry.id   AF-A0A831KCW4-F1
#
_cell.length_a   1.000
_cell.length_b   1.000
_cell.length_c   1.000
_cell.angle_alpha   90.00
_cell.angle_beta   90.00
_cell.angle_gamma   90.00
#
_symmetry.space_group_name_H-M   'P 1'
#
loop_
_entity.id
_entity.type
_entity.pdbx_description
1 polymer ?
#
loop_
_entity_poly.entity_id
_entity_poly.type
_entity_poly.pdbx_seq_one_letter_code
_entity_poly.pdbx_strand_id
1 'polypeptide(L)' 'MPELPEVEVTRRGLQPHLVGRTVQGVRWSNRRLRAPMPRQLLDLYIRGGRVAAIDRRAKYLLIRMTS' A
#
# COMPACT_ATOMS: atom_id res chain seq x y z
N MET A 1 -3.33 -13.18 12.64
CA MET A 1 -2.40 -12.46 11.76
C MET A 1 -2.26 -13.32 10.52
N PRO A 2 -2.31 -12.79 9.28
CA PRO A 2 -2.15 -13.63 8.10
C PRO A 2 -0.78 -14.33 8.12
N GLU A 3 -0.72 -15.59 7.71
CA GLU A 3 0.55 -16.28 7.52
C GLU A 3 1.19 -15.91 6.18
N LEU A 4 2.45 -16.33 5.99
CA LEU A 4 3.23 -15.97 4.79
C LEU A 4 2.51 -16.33 3.47
N PRO A 5 1.85 -17.50 3.33
CA PRO A 5 1.11 -17.84 2.12
C PRO A 5 -0.03 -16.85 1.83
N GLU A 6 -0.81 -16.45 2.82
CA GLU A 6 -1.93 -15.52 2.63
C GLU A 6 -1.45 -14.12 2.22
N VAL A 7 -0.31 -13.68 2.76
CA VAL A 7 0.29 -12.40 2.34
C VAL A 7 0.74 -12.46 0.88
N GLU A 8 1.29 -13.59 0.42
CA GLU A 8 1.65 -13.77 -0.98
C GLU A 8 0.43 -13.83 -1.90
N VAL A 9 -0.65 -14.50 -1.49
CA VAL A 9 -1.93 -14.50 -2.21
C VAL A 9 -2.47 -13.08 -2.33
N THR A 10 -2.45 -12.32 -1.23
CA THR A 10 -2.87 -10.91 -1.22
C THR A 10 -2.00 -10.05 -2.16
N ARG A 11 -0.68 -10.24 -2.14
CA ARG A 11 0.26 -9.54 -3.03
C ARG A 11 -0.09 -9.76 -4.50
N ARG A 12 -0.30 -11.02 -4.90
CA ARG A 12 -0.66 -11.41 -6.27
C ARG A 12 -2.02 -10.86 -6.67
N GLY A 13 -3.00 -10.89 -5.77
CA GLY A 13 -4.34 -10.35 -6.02
C GLY A 13 -4.34 -8.84 -6.21
N LEU A 14 -3.49 -8.10 -5.49
CA LEU A 14 -3.42 -6.64 -5.61
C LEU A 14 -2.65 -6.16 -6.85
N GLN A 15 -1.61 -6.91 -7.27
CA GLN A 15 -0.70 -6.53 -8.35
C GLN A 15 -1.41 -6.09 -9.65
N PRO A 16 -2.34 -6.85 -10.26
CA PRO A 16 -2.97 -6.48 -11.53
C PRO A 16 -3.89 -5.25 -11.41
N HIS A 17 -4.30 -4.88 -10.20
CA HIS A 17 -5.23 -3.78 -9.97
C HIS A 17 -4.55 -2.47 -9.55
N LEU A 18 -3.30 -2.51 -9.10
CA LEU A 18 -2.61 -1.35 -8.56
C LEU A 18 -1.38 -0.95 -9.37
N VAL A 19 -0.58 -1.91 -9.85
CA VAL A 19 0.66 -1.60 -10.59
C VAL A 19 0.33 -0.80 -11.85
N GLY A 20 1.08 0.28 -12.06
CA GLY A 20 0.89 1.21 -13.17
C GLY A 20 -0.16 2.29 -12.92
N ARG A 21 -0.90 2.28 -11.81
CA ARG A 21 -1.88 3.31 -11.46
C ARG A 21 -1.26 4.47 -10.68
N THR A 22 -1.85 5.65 -10.81
CA THR A 22 -1.47 6.87 -10.11
C THR A 22 -2.39 7.11 -8.92
N VAL A 23 -1.81 7.46 -7.77
CA VAL A 23 -2.58 7.78 -6.56
C VAL A 23 -3.17 9.19 -6.69
N GLN A 24 -4.50 9.29 -6.69
CA GLN A 24 -5.19 10.59 -6.76
C GLN A 24 -5.38 11.26 -5.39
N GLY A 25 -5.35 10.46 -4.32
CA GLY A 25 -5.46 10.94 -2.95
C GLY A 25 -5.74 9.80 -1.98
N VAL A 26 -5.62 10.10 -0.69
CA VAL A 26 -5.79 9.14 0.41
C VAL A 26 -7.07 9.45 1.17
N ARG A 27 -7.91 8.44 1.35
CA ARG A 27 -9.10 8.51 2.21
C ARG A 27 -8.96 7.59 3.40
N TRP A 28 -9.58 7.96 4.51
CA TRP A 28 -9.47 7.24 5.78
C TRP A 28 -10.83 6.89 6.37
N SER A 29 -10.98 5.67 6.86
CA SER A 29 -12.23 5.17 7.45
C SER A 29 -12.40 5.44 8.95
N ASN A 30 -11.46 6.17 9.56
CA ASN A 30 -11.39 6.42 11.02
C ASN A 30 -11.23 5.18 11.92
N ARG A 31 -11.00 3.99 11.36
CA ARG A 31 -10.68 2.79 12.16
C ARG A 31 -9.29 2.89 12.77
N ARG A 32 -9.12 2.51 14.04
CA ARG A 32 -7.83 2.64 14.74
C ARG A 32 -6.79 1.65 14.16
N LEU A 33 -5.59 2.15 13.84
CA LEU A 33 -4.42 1.33 13.51
C LEU A 33 -3.62 1.01 14.76
N ARG A 34 -2.78 -0.05 14.67
CA ARG A 34 -1.83 -0.41 15.75
C ARG A 34 -0.84 0.71 16.04
N ALA A 35 -0.37 1.41 15.01
CA ALA A 35 0.57 2.52 15.13
C ALA A 35 -0.08 3.82 14.65
N PRO A 36 0.26 4.98 15.24
CA PRO A 36 -0.13 6.27 14.71
C PRO A 36 0.46 6.46 13.31
N MET A 37 -0.36 6.96 12.38
CA MET A 37 0.04 7.20 11.00
C MET A 37 -0.05 8.70 10.70
N PRO A 38 1.00 9.35 10.18
CA PRO A 38 0.98 10.77 9.86
C PRO A 38 0.18 11.03 8.57
N ARG A 39 -1.14 11.16 8.73
CA ARG A 39 -2.12 11.11 7.62
C ARG A 39 -1.90 12.17 6.55
N GLN A 40 -1.69 13.42 6.96
CA GLN A 40 -1.50 14.55 6.04
C GLN A 40 -0.18 14.44 5.28
N LEU A 41 0.89 14.02 5.97
CA LEU A 41 2.18 13.77 5.32
C LEU A 41 2.07 12.63 4.30
N LEU A 42 1.36 11.55 4.64
CA LEU A 42 1.17 10.43 3.70
C LEU A 42 0.52 10.89 2.40
N ASP A 43 -0.60 11.59 2.47
CA ASP A 43 -1.28 12.11 1.26
C ASP A 43 -0.38 13.03 0.46
N LEU A 44 0.33 13.95 1.12
CA LEU A 44 1.28 14.87 0.49
C LEU A 44 2.40 14.13 -0.26
N TYR A 45 2.96 13.07 0.32
CA TYR A 45 4.10 12.35 -0.27
C TYR A 45 3.72 11.38 -1.38
N ILE A 46 2.52 10.81 -1.36
CA ILE A 46 2.16 9.74 -2.30
C ILE A 46 1.20 10.18 -3.40
N ARG A 47 0.50 11.30 -3.23
CA ARG A 47 -0.40 11.85 -4.26
C ARG A 47 0.39 12.17 -5.53
N GLY A 48 -0.15 11.79 -6.67
CA GLY A 48 0.52 11.91 -7.98
C GLY A 48 1.55 10.81 -8.24
N GLY A 49 2.02 10.10 -7.20
CA GLY A 49 2.95 8.99 -7.36
C GLY A 49 2.32 7.78 -8.04
N ARG A 50 3.11 7.10 -8.87
CA ARG A 50 2.70 5.88 -9.59
C ARG A 50 3.14 4.64 -8.83
N VAL A 51 2.25 3.66 -8.69
CA VAL A 51 2.61 2.35 -8.11
C VAL A 51 3.44 1.59 -9.13
N ALA A 52 4.72 1.37 -8.83
CA ALA A 52 5.66 0.67 -9.72
C ALA A 52 5.65 -0.84 -9.48
N ALA A 53 5.53 -1.28 -8.23
CA ALA A 53 5.51 -2.70 -7.87
C ALA A 53 4.85 -2.93 -6.51
N ILE A 54 4.48 -4.18 -6.25
CA ILE A 54 4.05 -4.65 -4.92
C ILE A 54 4.90 -5.86 -4.55
N ASP A 55 5.77 -5.66 -3.57
CA ASP A 55 6.65 -6.68 -3.03
C ASP A 55 6.11 -7.21 -1.70
N ARG A 56 6.74 -8.28 -1.20
CA ARG A 56 6.52 -8.79 0.14
C ARG A 56 7.84 -8.99 0.85
N ARG A 57 7.91 -8.56 2.11
CA ARG A 57 8.99 -8.90 3.04
C ARG A 57 8.39 -9.58 4.27
N ALA A 58 8.60 -10.90 4.38
CA ALA A 58 7.94 -11.72 5.40
C ALA A 58 6.41 -11.48 5.41
N LYS A 59 5.84 -10.98 6.52
CA LYS A 59 4.41 -10.70 6.68
C LYS A 59 4.00 -9.26 6.30
N TYR A 60 4.89 -8.51 5.63
CA TYR A 60 4.64 -7.14 5.19
C TYR A 60 4.50 -7.06 3.67
N LEU A 61 3.50 -6.31 3.21
CA LEU A 61 3.41 -5.85 1.82
C LEU A 61 4.13 -4.51 1.70
N LEU A 62 4.92 -4.36 0.63
CA LEU A 62 5.65 -3.14 0.31
C LEU A 62 5.13 -2.61 -1.02
N ILE A 63 4.52 -1.43 -1.00
CA ILE A 63 4.09 -0.75 -2.22
C ILE A 63 5.25 0.13 -2.68
N ARG A 64 5.85 -0.19 -3.82
CA ARG A 64 6.91 0.60 -4.44
C ARG A 64 6.29 1.68 -5.28
N MET A 65 6.73 2.92 -5.09
CA MET A 65 6.21 4.08 -5.80
C MET A 65 7.33 4.80 -6.53
N THR A 66 7.01 5.36 -7.69
CA THR A 66 7.86 6.31 -8.41
C THR A 66 7.16 7.67 -8.43
N SER A 67 7.95 8.72 -8.25
CA SER A 67 7.51 10.11 -8.37
C SER A 67 7.34 10.51 -9.83
#